data_AF-A0A2T0WJ48-F1
#
_entry.id   AF-A0A2T0WJ48-F1
#
_cell.length_a   1.000
_cell.length_b   1.000
_cell.length_c   1.000
_cell.angle_alpha   90.00
_cell.angle_beta   90.00
_cell.angle_gamma   90.00
#
_symmetry.space_group_name_H-M   'P 1'
#
loop_
_entity.id
_entity.type
_entity.pdbx_description
1 polymer ?
#
loop_
_entity_poly.entity_id
_entity_poly.type
_entity_poly.pdbx_seq_one_letter_code
_entity_poly.pdbx_strand_id
1 'polypeptide(L)'
;MKVFYVLLSLLILTTGQLQAWGFYAHRKINRQAVFSLPPEMIVFYKRYIDYISENAVNPDRRRYAVKGEAEKHFIDVDSYGDSAVYTLPRYWNQALGIYEETSLREMGIGPWNVYHVKIQLTEAMKRRDTKAILRLSADLGHYIGDMHVPLHTTKNYNGQLTGQYGIHAFWESRIPELLSDDFDFFVGKAVYHEQPQLSVWEAVTGSHLALDSVLRFEKILTERFAQDKKYSFEERGGINTQVYSREFTVAYNSMLAGQVERQMKRSIKMAADFWYTAWIDAGQPDLSDLIIGVENLPKEDLSPDKDLKVREHEGMVYSSIGRILKRKQLVYLRKQPFLFSKNSGTDG
;
A
#
# COMPACT_ATOMS: atom_id res chain seq x y z
N MET A 1 -12.61 -4.48 -48.40
CA MET A 1 -11.42 -4.85 -47.59
C MET A 1 -10.81 -3.67 -46.81
N LYS A 2 -10.82 -2.42 -47.29
CA LYS A 2 -10.23 -1.27 -46.56
C LYS A 2 -11.02 -0.78 -45.33
N VAL A 3 -12.33 -1.01 -45.27
CA VAL A 3 -13.18 -0.58 -44.13
C VAL A 3 -13.02 -1.48 -42.88
N PHE A 4 -12.60 -2.74 -43.07
CA PHE A 4 -12.43 -3.70 -41.96
C PHE A 4 -11.18 -3.40 -41.11
N TYR A 5 -10.15 -2.78 -41.69
CA TYR A 5 -8.93 -2.40 -40.97
C TYR A 5 -9.10 -1.13 -40.10
N VAL A 6 -10.10 -0.29 -40.39
CA VAL A 6 -10.39 0.92 -39.60
C VAL A 6 -11.11 0.57 -38.29
N LEU A 7 -11.94 -0.48 -38.30
CA LEU A 7 -12.57 -1.00 -37.08
C LEU A 7 -11.60 -1.80 -36.20
N LEU A 8 -10.58 -2.45 -36.78
CA LEU A 8 -9.55 -3.16 -36.02
C LEU A 8 -8.53 -2.21 -35.37
N SER A 9 -8.31 -1.02 -35.94
CA SER A 9 -7.42 0.01 -35.39
C SER A 9 -8.09 0.85 -34.29
N LEU A 10 -9.42 0.93 -34.25
CA LEU A 10 -10.15 1.54 -33.13
C LEU A 10 -10.27 0.61 -31.90
N LEU A 11 -10.01 -0.69 -32.02
CA LEU A 11 -10.13 -1.65 -30.92
C LEU A 11 -8.86 -1.76 -30.05
N ILE A 12 -7.77 -1.06 -30.40
CA ILE A 12 -6.47 -1.17 -29.71
C ILE A 12 -6.22 0.01 -28.74
N LEU A 13 -7.10 1.01 -28.67
CA LEU A 13 -6.91 2.22 -27.84
C LEU A 13 -7.70 2.25 -26.52
N THR A 14 -8.16 1.10 -26.04
CA THR A 14 -8.64 0.97 -24.65
C THR A 14 -7.77 -0.03 -23.90
N THR A 15 -6.48 0.25 -23.77
CA THR A 15 -5.75 -0.18 -22.58
C THR A 15 -6.30 0.63 -21.41
N GLY A 16 -7.50 0.27 -20.94
CA GLY A 16 -7.96 0.71 -19.64
C GLY A 16 -6.85 0.34 -18.67
N GLN A 17 -6.18 1.33 -18.09
CA GLN A 17 -5.26 1.10 -16.99
C GLN A 17 -6.05 0.26 -15.99
N LEU A 18 -5.66 -1.00 -15.83
CA LEU A 18 -6.15 -1.86 -14.76
C LEU A 18 -5.70 -1.18 -13.47
N GLN A 19 -6.51 -0.24 -12.98
CA GLN A 19 -6.35 0.34 -11.67
C GLN A 19 -6.69 -0.79 -10.70
N ALA A 20 -5.67 -1.57 -10.34
CA ALA A 20 -5.78 -2.50 -9.26
C ALA A 20 -6.23 -1.71 -8.02
N TRP A 21 -7.39 -2.11 -7.51
CA TRP A 21 -8.08 -1.53 -6.37
C TRP A 21 -7.22 -1.73 -5.10
N GLY A 22 -7.22 -0.73 -4.21
CA GLY A 22 -6.29 -0.65 -3.06
C GLY A 22 -5.07 0.25 -3.22
N PHE A 23 -4.88 0.79 -4.42
CA PHE A 23 -3.74 1.67 -4.72
C PHE A 23 -4.11 3.16 -4.80
N TYR A 24 -5.40 3.48 -4.75
CA TYR A 24 -5.90 4.83 -4.96
C TYR A 24 -5.31 5.84 -3.98
N ALA A 25 -5.29 5.50 -2.68
CA ALA A 25 -4.80 6.40 -1.64
C ALA A 25 -3.32 6.74 -1.83
N HIS A 26 -2.45 5.74 -2.05
CA HIS A 26 -1.02 5.94 -2.27
C HIS A 26 -0.71 6.85 -3.46
N ARG A 27 -1.42 6.65 -4.59
CA ARG A 27 -1.30 7.54 -5.76
C ARG A 27 -1.73 8.97 -5.42
N LYS A 28 -2.88 9.13 -4.75
CA LYS A 28 -3.42 10.44 -4.37
C LYS A 28 -2.48 11.16 -3.40
N ILE A 29 -1.95 10.46 -2.40
CA ILE A 29 -1.00 11.00 -1.42
C ILE A 29 0.22 11.58 -2.13
N ASN A 30 0.86 10.77 -2.97
CA ASN A 30 2.05 11.17 -3.71
C ASN A 30 1.78 12.35 -4.66
N ARG A 31 0.65 12.30 -5.39
CA ARG A 31 0.24 13.40 -6.27
C ARG A 31 0.07 14.70 -5.51
N GLN A 32 -0.64 14.66 -4.39
CA GLN A 32 -0.96 15.86 -3.61
C GLN A 32 0.28 16.45 -2.93
N ALA A 33 1.22 15.61 -2.49
CA ALA A 33 2.46 16.05 -1.85
C ALA A 33 3.29 16.96 -2.76
N VAL A 34 3.26 16.75 -4.10
CA VAL A 34 3.96 17.61 -5.07
C VAL A 34 3.56 19.08 -4.94
N PHE A 35 2.28 19.37 -4.67
CA PHE A 35 1.78 20.74 -4.61
C PHE A 35 2.18 21.50 -3.33
N SER A 36 2.79 20.80 -2.36
CA SER A 36 3.29 21.39 -1.12
C SER A 36 4.76 21.80 -1.21
N LEU A 37 5.45 21.42 -2.29
CA LEU A 37 6.88 21.67 -2.48
C LEU A 37 7.18 23.14 -2.82
N PRO A 38 8.37 23.65 -2.43
CA PRO A 38 8.78 25.02 -2.77
C PRO A 38 9.06 25.19 -4.27
N PRO A 39 9.11 26.44 -4.80
CA PRO A 39 9.32 26.72 -6.23
C PRO A 39 10.51 25.99 -6.86
N GLU A 40 11.61 25.85 -6.12
CA GLU A 40 12.86 25.22 -6.55
C GLU A 40 12.71 23.72 -6.79
N MET A 41 11.74 23.08 -6.14
CA MET A 41 11.47 21.65 -6.29
C MET A 41 10.23 21.36 -7.14
N ILE A 42 9.18 22.16 -7.00
CA ILE A 42 7.88 21.88 -7.60
C ILE A 42 7.94 21.82 -9.12
N VAL A 43 8.83 22.58 -9.77
CA VAL A 43 9.01 22.53 -11.23
C VAL A 43 9.45 21.13 -11.69
N PHE A 44 10.44 20.56 -11.03
CA PHE A 44 10.90 19.19 -11.29
C PHE A 44 9.81 18.16 -10.95
N TYR A 45 9.23 18.21 -9.75
CA TYR A 45 8.26 17.21 -9.32
C TYR A 45 6.95 17.26 -10.11
N LYS A 46 6.47 18.45 -10.49
CA LYS A 46 5.27 18.62 -11.31
C LYS A 46 5.46 18.07 -12.72
N ARG A 47 6.68 18.14 -13.29
CA ARG A 47 7.00 17.52 -14.58
C ARG A 47 6.85 16.00 -14.55
N TYR A 48 7.10 15.37 -13.40
CA TYR A 48 7.03 13.91 -13.22
C TYR A 48 5.89 13.45 -12.32
N ILE A 49 4.87 14.30 -12.13
CA ILE A 49 3.82 14.04 -11.16
C ILE A 49 3.09 12.72 -11.46
N ASP A 50 2.86 12.40 -12.73
CA ASP A 50 2.19 11.17 -13.12
C ASP A 50 3.08 9.95 -12.86
N TYR A 51 4.39 10.05 -13.12
CA TYR A 51 5.34 8.99 -12.79
C TYR A 51 5.34 8.71 -11.28
N ILE A 52 5.50 9.75 -10.46
CA ILE A 52 5.56 9.62 -9.00
C ILE A 52 4.24 9.08 -8.46
N SER A 53 3.11 9.53 -9.01
CA SER A 53 1.78 9.05 -8.63
C SER A 53 1.58 7.59 -9.01
N GLU A 54 1.84 7.20 -10.27
CA GLU A 54 1.58 5.86 -10.77
C GLU A 54 2.52 4.79 -10.19
N ASN A 55 3.76 5.17 -9.85
CA ASN A 55 4.75 4.26 -9.27
C ASN A 55 4.70 4.22 -7.74
N ALA A 56 3.86 5.03 -7.09
CA ALA A 56 3.62 5.00 -5.64
C ALA A 56 3.06 3.66 -5.12
N VAL A 57 2.82 2.69 -5.99
CA VAL A 57 2.22 1.38 -5.67
C VAL A 57 3.21 0.24 -5.96
N ASN A 58 4.38 0.58 -6.48
CA ASN A 58 5.41 -0.40 -6.79
C ASN A 58 5.96 -1.12 -5.56
N PRO A 59 6.12 -0.51 -4.37
CA PRO A 59 6.47 -1.28 -3.18
C PRO A 59 5.50 -2.43 -2.90
N ASP A 60 4.20 -2.18 -3.07
CA ASP A 60 3.16 -3.19 -2.94
C ASP A 60 3.24 -4.27 -4.02
N ARG A 61 3.67 -3.93 -5.24
CA ARG A 61 3.95 -4.94 -6.27
C ARG A 61 5.19 -5.76 -5.93
N ARG A 62 6.25 -5.11 -5.45
CA ARG A 62 7.52 -5.74 -5.06
C ARG A 62 7.34 -6.73 -3.91
N ARG A 63 6.35 -6.56 -3.02
CA ARG A 63 6.11 -7.51 -1.93
C ARG A 63 5.89 -8.95 -2.41
N TYR A 64 5.40 -9.12 -3.65
CA TYR A 64 5.19 -10.42 -4.29
C TYR A 64 6.34 -10.88 -5.18
N ALA A 65 7.41 -10.09 -5.34
CA ALA A 65 8.51 -10.36 -6.27
C ALA A 65 9.91 -10.21 -5.66
N VAL A 66 10.03 -9.51 -4.53
CA VAL A 66 11.30 -9.13 -3.90
C VAL A 66 11.33 -9.61 -2.46
N LYS A 67 12.28 -10.50 -2.15
CA LYS A 67 12.51 -10.99 -0.77
C LYS A 67 12.84 -9.81 0.16
N GLY A 68 12.21 -9.80 1.33
CA GLY A 68 12.39 -8.75 2.33
C GLY A 68 11.66 -7.44 2.02
N GLU A 69 10.83 -7.39 0.96
CA GLU A 69 10.00 -6.20 0.72
C GLU A 69 8.79 -6.17 1.65
N ALA A 70 8.09 -7.30 1.86
CA ALA A 70 6.83 -7.32 2.59
C ALA A 70 6.93 -6.76 4.02
N GLU A 71 8.03 -7.04 4.72
CA GLU A 71 8.32 -6.54 6.07
C GLU A 71 8.53 -5.02 6.16
N LYS A 72 8.71 -4.32 5.04
CA LYS A 72 8.90 -2.86 5.01
C LYS A 72 7.59 -2.07 5.08
N HIS A 73 6.46 -2.75 4.99
CA HIS A 73 5.13 -2.13 4.88
C HIS A 73 4.47 -1.93 6.24
N PHE A 74 4.95 -2.56 7.30
CA PHE A 74 4.23 -2.59 8.58
C PHE A 74 5.18 -2.66 9.77
N ILE A 75 4.60 -2.54 10.98
CA ILE A 75 5.22 -2.91 12.24
C ILE A 75 4.14 -3.42 13.20
N ASP A 76 4.19 -4.67 13.62
CA ASP A 76 3.23 -5.26 14.56
C ASP A 76 3.58 -4.86 15.99
N VAL A 77 3.27 -3.61 16.34
CA VAL A 77 3.59 -3.03 17.65
C VAL A 77 3.05 -3.88 18.79
N ASP A 78 1.86 -4.46 18.61
CA ASP A 78 1.20 -5.34 19.59
C ASP A 78 1.88 -6.70 19.79
N SER A 79 2.90 -7.03 19.01
CA SER A 79 3.75 -8.22 19.22
C SER A 79 4.86 -7.98 20.24
N TYR A 80 5.15 -6.71 20.57
CA TYR A 80 6.20 -6.33 21.53
C TYR A 80 5.68 -6.06 22.94
N GLY A 81 4.37 -6.23 23.17
CA GLY A 81 3.71 -6.08 24.46
C GLY A 81 3.04 -4.71 24.66
N ASP A 82 2.47 -4.53 25.85
CA ASP A 82 1.72 -3.33 26.19
C ASP A 82 2.59 -2.08 26.13
N SER A 83 2.02 -0.98 25.63
CA SER A 83 2.73 0.30 25.48
C SER A 83 3.98 0.24 24.59
N ALA A 84 4.20 -0.84 23.82
CA ALA A 84 5.35 -0.99 22.93
C ALA A 84 5.53 0.18 21.96
N VAL A 85 4.43 0.82 21.56
CA VAL A 85 4.46 2.01 20.70
C VAL A 85 5.32 3.15 21.28
N TYR A 86 5.42 3.23 22.61
CA TYR A 86 6.21 4.23 23.33
C TYR A 86 7.62 3.76 23.69
N THR A 87 7.83 2.46 23.83
CA THR A 87 9.10 1.88 24.34
C THR A 87 10.01 1.33 23.24
N LEU A 88 9.48 1.04 22.05
CA LEU A 88 10.27 0.51 20.94
C LEU A 88 11.42 1.46 20.56
N PRO A 89 12.65 0.94 20.36
CA PRO A 89 13.79 1.76 19.98
C PRO A 89 13.58 2.50 18.67
N ARG A 90 13.82 3.82 18.68
CA ARG A 90 13.49 4.67 17.53
C ARG A 90 14.46 4.50 16.37
N TYR A 91 15.70 4.11 16.65
CA TYR A 91 16.74 3.92 15.65
C TYR A 91 17.05 2.43 15.46
N TRP A 92 17.30 2.02 14.21
CA TRP A 92 17.52 0.61 13.86
C TRP A 92 18.66 -0.03 14.66
N ASN A 93 19.80 0.64 14.79
CA ASN A 93 20.94 0.10 15.54
C ASN A 93 20.64 -0.07 17.04
N GLN A 94 19.74 0.75 17.60
CA GLN A 94 19.28 0.55 18.99
C GLN A 94 18.36 -0.65 19.09
N ALA A 95 17.49 -0.86 18.09
CA ALA A 95 16.63 -2.03 18.01
C ALA A 95 17.44 -3.33 17.93
N LEU A 96 18.50 -3.37 17.10
CA LEU A 96 19.44 -4.49 17.02
C LEU A 96 20.22 -4.77 18.32
N GLY A 97 20.33 -3.77 19.21
CA GLY A 97 20.95 -3.96 20.52
C GLY A 97 20.05 -4.67 21.54
N ILE A 98 18.76 -4.83 21.22
CA ILE A 98 17.74 -5.39 22.13
C ILE A 98 17.08 -6.63 21.52
N TYR A 99 16.86 -6.65 20.21
CA TYR A 99 16.15 -7.69 19.49
C TYR A 99 17.02 -8.29 18.39
N GLU A 100 16.84 -9.60 18.15
CA GLU A 100 17.40 -10.26 16.98
C GLU A 100 16.83 -9.68 15.69
N GLU A 101 17.69 -9.49 14.67
CA GLU A 101 17.28 -8.90 13.38
C GLU A 101 16.14 -9.68 12.73
N THR A 102 16.19 -11.02 12.80
CA THR A 102 15.15 -11.89 12.24
C THR A 102 13.79 -11.63 12.88
N SER A 103 13.75 -11.44 14.21
CA SER A 103 12.52 -11.13 14.94
C SER A 103 11.97 -9.76 14.57
N LEU A 104 12.83 -8.75 14.44
CA LEU A 104 12.42 -7.41 13.97
C LEU A 104 11.81 -7.46 12.57
N ARG A 105 12.42 -8.22 11.66
CA ARG A 105 11.92 -8.40 10.29
C ARG A 105 10.59 -9.13 10.23
N GLU A 106 10.43 -10.20 11.03
CA GLU A 106 9.16 -10.93 11.14
C GLU A 106 8.02 -10.05 11.65
N MET A 107 8.30 -9.20 12.64
CA MET A 107 7.34 -8.25 13.22
C MET A 107 7.22 -6.94 12.42
N GLY A 108 7.99 -6.76 11.35
CA GLY A 108 7.91 -5.61 10.46
C GLY A 108 8.83 -4.46 10.84
N ILE A 109 9.43 -3.86 9.81
CA ILE A 109 10.47 -2.82 9.92
C ILE A 109 10.08 -1.48 9.30
N GLY A 110 8.79 -1.28 9.02
CA GLY A 110 8.26 -0.09 8.36
C GLY A 110 8.86 1.25 8.81
N PRO A 111 8.85 1.61 10.12
CA PRO A 111 9.31 2.92 10.55
C PRO A 111 10.81 3.14 10.33
N TRP A 112 11.63 2.09 10.44
CA TRP A 112 13.06 2.19 10.15
C TRP A 112 13.32 2.22 8.65
N ASN A 113 12.53 1.50 7.85
CA ASN A 113 12.64 1.52 6.39
C ASN A 113 12.30 2.91 5.81
N VAL A 114 11.27 3.60 6.31
CA VAL A 114 10.95 4.98 5.88
C VAL A 114 12.17 5.90 6.03
N TYR A 115 12.83 5.88 7.19
CA TYR A 115 14.02 6.68 7.41
C TYR A 115 15.19 6.26 6.51
N HIS A 116 15.38 4.95 6.32
CA HIS A 116 16.40 4.43 5.42
C HIS A 116 16.20 4.90 3.97
N VAL A 117 14.98 4.84 3.45
CA VAL A 117 14.64 5.30 2.09
C VAL A 117 14.81 6.81 1.97
N LYS A 118 14.49 7.59 3.01
CA LYS A 118 14.79 9.04 3.05
C LYS A 118 16.29 9.32 2.93
N ILE A 119 17.14 8.55 3.62
CA ILE A 119 18.61 8.66 3.49
C ILE A 119 19.02 8.34 2.04
N GLN A 120 18.51 7.26 1.46
CA GLN A 120 18.80 6.91 0.06
C GLN A 120 18.37 8.03 -0.91
N LEU A 121 17.22 8.66 -0.69
CA LEU A 121 16.75 9.78 -1.49
C LEU A 121 17.70 10.98 -1.38
N THR A 122 18.18 11.27 -0.16
CA THR A 122 19.19 12.31 0.09
C THR A 122 20.46 12.04 -0.73
N GLU A 123 20.97 10.80 -0.70
CA GLU A 123 22.17 10.41 -1.47
C GLU A 123 21.93 10.38 -2.98
N ALA A 124 20.72 10.08 -3.45
CA ALA A 124 20.35 10.19 -4.86
C ALA A 124 20.37 11.65 -5.33
N MET A 125 19.86 12.58 -4.51
CA MET A 125 19.90 14.01 -4.78
C MET A 125 21.33 14.56 -4.80
N LYS A 126 22.19 14.17 -3.85
CA LYS A 126 23.62 14.55 -3.84
C LYS A 126 24.34 14.10 -5.12
N ARG A 127 24.05 12.88 -5.58
CA ARG A 127 24.63 12.32 -6.81
C ARG A 127 23.94 12.80 -8.09
N ARG A 128 22.89 13.64 -7.98
CA ARG A 128 22.11 14.16 -9.11
C ARG A 128 21.54 13.04 -10.00
N ASP A 129 21.18 11.90 -9.40
CA ASP A 129 20.66 10.73 -10.10
C ASP A 129 19.14 10.83 -10.26
N THR A 130 18.68 11.43 -11.36
CA THR A 130 17.26 11.66 -11.66
C THR A 130 16.41 10.39 -11.51
N LYS A 131 16.90 9.26 -12.03
CA LYS A 131 16.13 8.00 -12.01
C LYS A 131 15.93 7.49 -10.59
N ALA A 132 16.99 7.55 -9.77
CA ALA A 132 16.90 7.18 -8.37
C ALA A 132 16.03 8.16 -7.57
N ILE A 133 16.13 9.47 -7.81
CA ILE A 133 15.31 10.48 -7.13
C ILE A 133 13.82 10.21 -7.36
N LEU A 134 13.41 9.94 -8.60
CA LEU A 134 12.01 9.69 -8.94
C LEU A 134 11.49 8.40 -8.33
N ARG A 135 12.24 7.29 -8.44
CA ARG A 135 11.86 6.00 -7.85
C ARG A 135 11.75 6.11 -6.33
N LEU A 136 12.78 6.64 -5.68
CA LEU A 136 12.84 6.75 -4.22
C LEU A 136 11.81 7.75 -3.67
N SER A 137 11.45 8.80 -4.41
CA SER A 137 10.37 9.71 -4.01
C SER A 137 9.02 8.99 -3.97
N ALA A 138 8.69 8.23 -5.02
CA ALA A 138 7.46 7.45 -5.09
C ALA A 138 7.40 6.36 -4.01
N ASP A 139 8.51 5.63 -3.83
CA ASP A 139 8.65 4.59 -2.80
C ASP A 139 8.52 5.18 -1.40
N LEU A 140 9.18 6.31 -1.12
CA LEU A 140 9.12 6.97 0.18
C LEU A 140 7.70 7.44 0.52
N GLY A 141 6.98 8.02 -0.45
CA GLY A 141 5.60 8.43 -0.26
C GLY A 141 4.67 7.26 0.07
N HIS A 142 4.89 6.08 -0.53
CA HIS A 142 4.17 4.85 -0.20
C HIS A 142 4.41 4.40 1.25
N TYR A 143 5.67 4.19 1.63
CA TYR A 143 5.98 3.71 2.98
C TYR A 143 5.53 4.72 4.06
N ILE A 144 5.56 6.04 3.77
CA ILE A 144 4.96 7.05 4.64
C ILE A 144 3.44 6.87 4.73
N GLY A 145 2.78 6.60 3.61
CA GLY A 145 1.35 6.25 3.57
C GLY A 145 1.02 5.10 4.51
N ASP A 146 1.77 4.00 4.42
CA ASP A 146 1.60 2.82 5.26
C ASP A 146 1.72 3.11 6.76
N MET A 147 2.68 3.95 7.17
CA MET A 147 2.85 4.31 8.58
C MET A 147 1.67 5.13 9.14
N HIS A 148 0.80 5.65 8.27
CA HIS A 148 -0.44 6.32 8.62
C HIS A 148 -1.67 5.39 8.59
N VAL A 149 -1.51 4.10 8.28
CA VAL A 149 -2.59 3.11 8.30
C VAL A 149 -2.61 2.43 9.68
N PRO A 150 -3.68 2.57 10.50
CA PRO A 150 -3.76 1.89 11.80
C PRO A 150 -3.54 0.38 11.73
N LEU A 151 -4.06 -0.26 10.68
CA LEU A 151 -3.98 -1.69 10.48
C LEU A 151 -2.59 -2.19 10.04
N HIS A 152 -1.65 -1.30 9.71
CA HIS A 152 -0.23 -1.63 9.50
C HIS A 152 0.57 -1.63 10.80
N THR A 153 -0.09 -1.39 11.95
CA THR A 153 0.55 -1.31 13.27
C THR A 153 0.26 -2.50 14.19
N THR A 154 -0.37 -3.57 13.66
CA THR A 154 -0.92 -4.68 14.46
C THR A 154 -0.88 -6.02 13.72
N LYS A 155 -0.67 -7.10 14.47
CA LYS A 155 -0.85 -8.47 13.94
C LYS A 155 -2.30 -8.81 13.61
N ASN A 156 -3.29 -8.02 14.06
CA ASN A 156 -4.70 -8.10 13.66
C ASN A 156 -5.00 -7.27 12.38
N TYR A 157 -4.01 -7.17 11.48
CA TYR A 157 -4.01 -6.26 10.33
C TYR A 157 -5.21 -6.38 9.38
N ASN A 158 -5.94 -7.48 9.37
CA ASN A 158 -7.13 -7.68 8.55
C ASN A 158 -8.36 -8.09 9.38
N GLY A 159 -8.36 -7.85 10.70
CA GLY A 159 -9.48 -8.21 11.58
C GLY A 159 -9.62 -9.72 11.84
N GLN A 160 -8.63 -10.53 11.45
CA GLN A 160 -8.65 -11.98 11.56
C GLN A 160 -8.68 -12.50 13.01
N LEU A 161 -8.23 -11.71 13.98
CA LEU A 161 -8.25 -12.07 15.41
C LEU A 161 -9.52 -11.60 16.11
N THR A 162 -10.32 -10.73 15.48
CA THR A 162 -11.52 -10.13 16.06
C THR A 162 -12.81 -10.42 15.28
N GLY A 163 -12.73 -11.20 14.20
CA GLY A 163 -13.90 -11.61 13.40
C GLY A 163 -14.35 -10.55 12.38
N GLN A 164 -13.45 -9.66 11.96
CA GLN A 164 -13.73 -8.51 11.09
C GLN A 164 -12.95 -8.62 9.77
N TYR A 165 -12.85 -9.84 9.25
CA TYR A 165 -12.03 -10.16 8.09
C TYR A 165 -12.37 -9.24 6.90
N GLY A 166 -11.35 -8.63 6.29
CA GLY A 166 -11.50 -7.68 5.18
C GLY A 166 -11.54 -6.20 5.61
N ILE A 167 -11.45 -5.88 6.91
CA ILE A 167 -11.44 -4.50 7.39
C ILE A 167 -10.24 -3.69 6.87
N HIS A 168 -9.12 -4.36 6.52
CA HIS A 168 -7.95 -3.71 5.95
C HIS A 168 -8.28 -2.95 4.67
N ALA A 169 -8.78 -3.68 3.67
CA ALA A 169 -9.14 -3.08 2.39
C ALA A 169 -10.39 -2.23 2.47
N PHE A 170 -11.24 -2.44 3.48
CA PHE A 170 -12.32 -1.51 3.77
C PHE A 170 -11.77 -0.12 4.14
N TRP A 171 -10.83 -0.07 5.10
CA TRP A 171 -10.25 1.17 5.58
C TRP A 171 -9.35 1.83 4.53
N GLU A 172 -8.44 1.07 3.92
CA GLU A 172 -7.38 1.58 3.03
C GLU A 172 -7.87 1.83 1.60
N SER A 173 -8.79 1.00 1.10
CA SER A 173 -9.22 1.05 -0.30
C SER A 173 -10.61 1.64 -0.44
N ARG A 174 -11.61 1.00 0.18
CA ARG A 174 -13.01 1.32 -0.08
C ARG A 174 -13.39 2.73 0.37
N ILE A 175 -12.96 3.16 1.56
CA ILE A 175 -13.29 4.50 2.06
C ILE A 175 -12.69 5.59 1.17
N PRO A 176 -11.36 5.60 0.86
CA PRO A 176 -10.81 6.60 -0.05
C PRO A 176 -11.42 6.56 -1.45
N GLU A 177 -11.62 5.38 -2.03
CA GLU A 177 -12.22 5.24 -3.36
C GLU A 177 -13.64 5.83 -3.43
N LEU A 178 -14.40 5.71 -2.35
CA LEU A 178 -15.81 6.13 -2.32
C LEU A 178 -16.00 7.59 -1.94
N LEU A 179 -15.15 8.13 -1.04
CA LEU A 179 -15.40 9.39 -0.33
C LEU A 179 -14.34 10.47 -0.58
N SER A 180 -13.19 10.15 -1.18
CA SER A 180 -12.08 11.11 -1.26
C SER A 180 -12.29 12.31 -2.19
N ASP A 181 -13.32 12.28 -3.04
CA ASP A 181 -13.71 13.44 -3.84
C ASP A 181 -14.22 14.59 -2.96
N ASP A 182 -14.71 14.27 -1.75
CA ASP A 182 -15.18 15.24 -0.76
C ASP A 182 -14.10 15.62 0.27
N PHE A 183 -12.89 15.03 0.21
CA PHE A 183 -11.82 15.29 1.18
C PHE A 183 -11.05 16.56 0.83
N ASP A 184 -10.69 17.35 1.85
CA ASP A 184 -9.79 18.49 1.72
C ASP A 184 -8.33 18.08 1.92
N PHE A 185 -7.59 17.96 0.81
CA PHE A 185 -6.17 17.60 0.83
C PHE A 185 -5.20 18.80 0.95
N PHE A 186 -5.68 19.99 1.29
CA PHE A 186 -4.78 21.12 1.55
C PHE A 186 -4.00 20.91 2.86
N VAL A 187 -2.67 20.89 2.77
CA VAL A 187 -1.76 20.65 3.90
C VAL A 187 -0.71 21.75 4.11
N GLY A 188 -0.73 22.80 3.30
CA GLY A 188 0.25 23.89 3.34
C GLY A 188 1.60 23.53 2.72
N LYS A 189 2.64 24.29 3.09
CA LYS A 189 3.99 24.13 2.51
C LYS A 189 4.77 23.02 3.22
N ALA A 190 5.67 22.38 2.48
CA ALA A 190 6.66 21.47 3.02
C ALA A 190 7.56 22.19 4.05
N VAL A 191 7.95 21.49 5.10
CA VAL A 191 8.84 21.98 6.16
C VAL A 191 9.97 20.99 6.40
N TYR A 192 11.11 21.50 6.88
CA TYR A 192 12.28 20.70 7.22
C TYR A 192 12.05 19.96 8.54
N HIS A 193 12.46 18.69 8.61
CA HIS A 193 12.45 17.91 9.85
C HIS A 193 13.89 17.64 10.30
N GLU A 194 14.26 18.18 11.46
CA GLU A 194 15.58 17.95 12.07
C GLU A 194 15.78 16.49 12.50
N GLN A 195 14.71 15.82 12.90
CA GLN A 195 14.73 14.44 13.39
C GLN A 195 13.70 13.57 12.67
N PRO A 196 13.88 13.29 11.36
CA PRO A 196 12.86 12.60 10.55
C PRO A 196 12.45 11.26 11.13
N GLN A 197 13.40 10.48 11.68
CA GLN A 197 13.10 9.19 12.29
C GLN A 197 12.06 9.30 13.42
N LEU A 198 12.11 10.35 14.26
CA LEU A 198 11.14 10.54 15.34
C LEU A 198 9.75 10.87 14.79
N SER A 199 9.68 11.69 13.73
CA SER A 199 8.42 12.00 13.03
C SER A 199 7.76 10.74 12.45
N VAL A 200 8.54 9.77 11.97
CA VAL A 200 7.98 8.47 11.54
C VAL A 200 7.36 7.72 12.72
N TRP A 201 8.00 7.74 13.88
CA TRP A 201 7.44 7.09 15.07
C TRP A 201 6.23 7.82 15.65
N GLU A 202 6.16 9.13 15.51
CA GLU A 202 4.93 9.89 15.82
C GLU A 202 3.77 9.47 14.91
N ALA A 203 4.03 9.27 13.61
CA ALA A 203 3.03 8.75 12.67
C ALA A 203 2.55 7.34 13.06
N VAL A 204 3.48 6.41 13.32
CA VAL A 204 3.15 5.05 13.80
C VAL A 204 2.37 5.10 15.10
N THR A 205 2.76 5.98 16.03
CA THR A 205 2.06 6.14 17.31
C THR A 205 0.64 6.62 17.11
N GLY A 206 0.44 7.67 16.30
CA GLY A 206 -0.90 8.17 15.98
C GLY A 206 -1.78 7.12 15.31
N SER A 207 -1.24 6.35 14.37
CA SER A 207 -1.92 5.25 13.70
C SER A 207 -2.32 4.14 14.66
N HIS A 208 -1.40 3.70 15.52
CA HIS A 208 -1.65 2.63 16.47
C HIS A 208 -2.72 3.02 17.51
N LEU A 209 -2.68 4.26 18.01
CA LEU A 209 -3.69 4.76 18.94
C LEU A 209 -5.08 4.91 18.32
N ALA A 210 -5.18 4.95 16.99
CA ALA A 210 -6.46 5.00 16.28
C ALA A 210 -7.08 3.62 16.01
N LEU A 211 -6.33 2.53 16.26
CA LEU A 211 -6.72 1.16 15.96
C LEU A 211 -7.98 0.71 16.73
N ASP A 212 -8.14 1.18 17.97
CA ASP A 212 -9.29 0.86 18.82
C ASP A 212 -10.60 1.26 18.14
N SER A 213 -10.64 2.45 17.56
CA SER A 213 -11.79 3.05 16.90
C SER A 213 -12.04 2.37 15.57
N VAL A 214 -10.98 2.01 14.83
CA VAL A 214 -11.08 1.24 13.58
C VAL A 214 -11.83 -0.06 13.83
N LEU A 215 -11.38 -0.87 14.80
CA LEU A 215 -11.98 -2.16 15.08
C LEU A 215 -13.33 -2.03 15.79
N ARG A 216 -13.44 -1.20 16.83
CA ARG A 216 -14.65 -1.10 17.65
C ARG A 216 -15.85 -0.58 16.86
N PHE A 217 -15.65 0.44 16.02
CA PHE A 217 -16.77 1.05 15.28
C PHE A 217 -17.30 0.17 14.16
N GLU A 218 -16.44 -0.62 13.51
CA GLU A 218 -16.89 -1.56 12.48
C GLU A 218 -17.76 -2.65 13.13
N LYS A 219 -17.38 -3.13 14.31
CA LYS A 219 -18.17 -4.10 15.08
C LYS A 219 -19.52 -3.53 15.51
N ILE A 220 -19.54 -2.32 16.08
CA ILE A 220 -20.78 -1.63 16.49
C ILE A 220 -21.72 -1.46 15.29
N LEU A 221 -21.21 -1.07 14.12
CA LEU A 221 -22.05 -0.93 12.93
C LEU A 221 -22.55 -2.25 12.39
N THR A 222 -21.73 -3.31 12.46
CA THR A 222 -22.15 -4.66 12.08
C THR A 222 -23.33 -5.14 12.93
N GLU A 223 -23.35 -4.83 14.22
CA GLU A 223 -24.47 -5.17 15.12
C GLU A 223 -25.73 -4.34 14.84
N ARG A 224 -25.58 -3.14 14.24
CA ARG A 224 -26.70 -2.22 13.93
C ARG A 224 -27.28 -2.41 12.54
N PHE A 225 -26.49 -2.87 11.58
CA PHE A 225 -26.91 -3.06 10.19
C PHE A 225 -27.47 -4.46 9.98
N ALA A 226 -28.55 -4.57 9.20
CA ALA A 226 -28.98 -5.86 8.70
C ALA A 226 -27.89 -6.49 7.81
N GLN A 227 -27.75 -7.81 7.86
CA GLN A 227 -26.64 -8.51 7.18
C GLN A 227 -26.65 -8.28 5.66
N ASP A 228 -27.83 -8.15 5.05
CA ASP A 228 -28.04 -7.84 3.63
C ASP A 228 -27.75 -6.37 3.27
N LYS A 229 -27.56 -5.49 4.25
CA LYS A 229 -27.24 -4.06 4.08
C LYS A 229 -25.78 -3.73 4.36
N LYS A 230 -25.03 -4.61 5.02
CA LYS A 230 -23.60 -4.42 5.29
C LYS A 230 -22.76 -4.47 4.01
N TYR A 231 -23.12 -5.36 3.09
CA TYR A 231 -22.35 -5.61 1.87
C TYR A 231 -23.14 -5.29 0.62
N SER A 232 -22.44 -4.96 -0.46
CA SER A 232 -22.93 -4.90 -1.83
C SER A 232 -22.01 -5.70 -2.75
N PHE A 233 -22.44 -5.90 -4.00
CA PHE A 233 -21.59 -6.51 -5.02
C PHE A 233 -21.25 -5.48 -6.09
N GLU A 234 -19.99 -5.44 -6.48
CA GLU A 234 -19.49 -4.56 -7.54
C GLU A 234 -18.60 -5.36 -8.49
N GLU A 235 -18.66 -5.04 -9.79
CA GLU A 235 -17.79 -5.63 -10.78
C GLU A 235 -16.39 -5.00 -10.70
N ARG A 236 -15.37 -5.84 -10.46
CA ARG A 236 -13.97 -5.42 -10.35
C ARG A 236 -13.11 -6.26 -11.28
N GLY A 237 -12.61 -5.64 -12.35
CA GLY A 237 -11.78 -6.33 -13.34
C GLY A 237 -12.47 -7.55 -13.98
N GLY A 238 -13.77 -7.44 -14.24
CA GLY A 238 -14.59 -8.53 -14.77
C GLY A 238 -15.05 -9.58 -13.74
N ILE A 239 -14.80 -9.35 -12.44
CA ILE A 239 -15.18 -10.27 -11.37
C ILE A 239 -16.12 -9.55 -10.39
N ASN A 240 -17.31 -10.10 -10.19
CA ASN A 240 -18.21 -9.65 -9.12
C ASN A 240 -17.59 -9.93 -7.76
N THR A 241 -17.31 -8.87 -7.02
CA THR A 241 -16.65 -8.90 -5.71
C THR A 241 -17.59 -8.35 -4.66
N GLN A 242 -17.70 -9.05 -3.52
CA GLN A 242 -18.41 -8.54 -2.36
C GLN A 242 -17.59 -7.43 -1.71
N VAL A 243 -18.23 -6.29 -1.44
CA VAL A 243 -17.60 -5.11 -0.84
C VAL A 243 -18.51 -4.54 0.24
N TYR A 244 -17.96 -3.71 1.13
CA TYR A 244 -18.79 -2.93 2.06
C TYR A 244 -19.70 -1.97 1.28
N SER A 245 -20.98 -1.93 1.65
CA SER A 245 -21.99 -1.07 1.00
C SER A 245 -21.65 0.41 1.19
N ARG A 246 -22.18 1.27 0.31
CA ARG A 246 -21.97 2.72 0.41
C ARG A 246 -22.51 3.26 1.74
N GLU A 247 -23.68 2.79 2.15
CA GLU A 247 -24.36 3.20 3.38
C GLU A 247 -23.54 2.82 4.62
N PHE A 248 -23.02 1.59 4.67
CA PHE A 248 -22.14 1.16 5.77
C PHE A 248 -20.84 1.97 5.79
N THR A 249 -20.25 2.22 4.61
CA THR A 249 -19.01 3.00 4.45
C THR A 249 -19.18 4.43 4.97
N VAL A 250 -20.28 5.11 4.61
CA VAL A 250 -20.57 6.49 5.06
C VAL A 250 -20.82 6.54 6.57
N ALA A 251 -21.58 5.58 7.12
CA ALA A 251 -21.83 5.50 8.56
C ALA A 251 -20.52 5.26 9.35
N TYR A 252 -19.66 4.37 8.85
CA TYR A 252 -18.38 4.07 9.45
C TYR A 252 -17.42 5.26 9.41
N ASN A 253 -17.28 5.93 8.27
CA ASN A 253 -16.47 7.14 8.16
C ASN A 253 -16.94 8.25 9.12
N SER A 254 -18.27 8.38 9.30
CA SER A 254 -18.86 9.32 10.25
C SER A 254 -18.50 8.97 11.70
N MET A 255 -18.56 7.69 12.09
CA MET A 255 -18.15 7.24 13.43
C MET A 255 -16.65 7.42 13.67
N LEU A 256 -15.82 7.23 12.65
CA LEU A 256 -14.39 7.55 12.69
C LEU A 256 -14.11 9.07 12.71
N ALA A 257 -15.14 9.90 12.63
CA ALA A 257 -15.07 11.34 12.58
C ALA A 257 -14.14 11.86 11.46
N GLY A 258 -14.06 11.19 10.31
CA GLY A 258 -13.15 11.56 9.21
C GLY A 258 -11.68 11.12 9.43
N GLN A 259 -11.44 10.05 10.18
CA GLN A 259 -10.08 9.54 10.45
C GLN A 259 -9.27 9.28 9.18
N VAL A 260 -9.88 8.67 8.15
CA VAL A 260 -9.18 8.32 6.90
C VAL A 260 -8.66 9.57 6.20
N GLU A 261 -9.48 10.61 6.06
CA GLU A 261 -9.05 11.91 5.52
C GLU A 261 -7.90 12.49 6.34
N ARG A 262 -8.02 12.53 7.68
CA ARG A 262 -6.95 13.05 8.54
C ARG A 262 -5.63 12.29 8.36
N GLN A 263 -5.67 10.97 8.27
CA GLN A 263 -4.48 10.16 8.05
C GLN A 263 -3.88 10.44 6.67
N MET A 264 -4.69 10.51 5.61
CA MET A 264 -4.21 10.88 4.28
C MET A 264 -3.58 12.27 4.25
N LYS A 265 -4.16 13.29 4.92
CA LYS A 265 -3.56 14.63 5.03
C LYS A 265 -2.20 14.58 5.73
N ARG A 266 -2.07 13.81 6.81
CA ARG A 266 -0.79 13.62 7.50
C ARG A 266 0.24 12.92 6.60
N SER A 267 -0.16 11.90 5.85
CA SER A 267 0.71 11.24 4.85
C SER A 267 1.18 12.20 3.76
N ILE A 268 0.27 13.01 3.20
CA ILE A 268 0.59 14.01 2.16
C ILE A 268 1.62 15.00 2.70
N LYS A 269 1.36 15.56 3.89
CA LYS A 269 2.26 16.53 4.52
C LYS A 269 3.64 15.93 4.78
N MET A 270 3.68 14.75 5.38
CA MET A 270 4.92 14.08 5.73
C MET A 270 5.73 13.65 4.49
N ALA A 271 5.07 13.21 3.42
CA ALA A 271 5.74 12.88 2.16
C ALA A 271 6.42 14.12 1.56
N ALA A 272 5.70 15.25 1.47
CA ALA A 272 6.25 16.52 0.98
C ALA A 272 7.42 17.01 1.86
N ASP A 273 7.24 16.93 3.18
CA ASP A 273 8.26 17.29 4.16
C ASP A 273 9.52 16.44 4.04
N PHE A 274 9.38 15.13 3.82
CA PHE A 274 10.51 14.21 3.73
C PHE A 274 11.27 14.36 2.42
N TRP A 275 10.57 14.61 1.30
CA TRP A 275 11.22 14.98 0.04
C TRP A 275 12.00 16.29 0.18
N TYR A 276 11.37 17.31 0.79
CA TYR A 276 12.01 18.60 1.05
C TYR A 276 13.22 18.47 1.98
N THR A 277 13.08 17.70 3.06
CA THR A 277 14.17 17.43 4.01
C THR A 277 15.33 16.70 3.33
N ALA A 278 15.07 15.71 2.48
CA ALA A 278 16.10 15.03 1.71
C ALA A 278 16.83 15.98 0.74
N TRP A 279 16.13 16.93 0.14
CA TRP A 279 16.71 17.94 -0.75
C TRP A 279 17.59 18.95 -0.01
N ILE A 280 17.12 19.45 1.14
CA ILE A 280 17.92 20.32 2.03
C ILE A 280 19.20 19.60 2.47
N ASP A 281 19.08 18.37 2.97
CA ASP A 281 20.23 17.58 3.45
C ASP A 281 21.20 17.16 2.32
N ALA A 282 20.74 17.21 1.07
CA ALA A 282 21.56 16.99 -0.10
C ALA A 282 22.36 18.23 -0.54
N GLY A 283 22.22 19.36 0.17
CA GLY A 283 22.85 20.62 -0.21
C GLY A 283 22.07 21.40 -1.27
N GLN A 284 20.75 21.16 -1.37
CA GLN A 284 19.84 21.89 -2.27
C GLN A 284 20.29 21.90 -3.74
N PRO A 285 20.60 20.74 -4.35
CA PRO A 285 21.02 20.69 -5.74
C PRO A 285 19.94 21.30 -6.66
N ASP A 286 20.37 22.00 -7.71
CA ASP A 286 19.46 22.51 -8.73
C ASP A 286 18.84 21.34 -9.51
N LEU A 287 17.52 21.19 -9.35
CA LEU A 287 16.74 20.12 -9.97
C LEU A 287 16.32 20.45 -11.41
N SER A 288 16.45 21.69 -11.85
CA SER A 288 16.08 22.09 -13.22
C SER A 288 16.97 21.43 -14.28
N ASP A 289 18.25 21.26 -13.98
CA ASP A 289 19.23 20.52 -14.79
C ASP A 289 18.96 19.00 -14.86
N LEU A 290 18.09 18.48 -13.99
CA LEU A 290 17.84 17.03 -13.86
C LEU A 290 16.63 16.57 -14.70
N ILE A 291 16.09 17.46 -15.53
CA ILE A 291 14.94 17.14 -16.38
C ILE A 291 15.40 16.29 -17.58
N ILE A 292 14.88 15.07 -17.66
CA ILE A 292 15.07 14.09 -18.72
C ILE A 292 13.75 13.86 -19.47
N GLY A 293 13.84 13.30 -20.68
CA GLY A 293 12.66 12.89 -21.45
C GLY A 293 11.87 11.76 -20.77
N VAL A 294 10.54 11.77 -20.92
CA VAL A 294 9.61 10.80 -20.29
C VAL A 294 9.90 9.38 -20.75
N GLU A 295 10.39 9.21 -21.98
CA GLU A 295 10.85 7.95 -22.55
C GLU A 295 12.03 7.32 -21.80
N ASN A 296 12.79 8.12 -21.03
CA ASN A 296 13.94 7.68 -20.25
C ASN A 296 13.60 7.36 -18.79
N LEU A 297 12.32 7.44 -18.40
CA LEU A 297 11.89 7.16 -17.05
C LEU A 297 12.14 5.69 -16.66
N PRO A 298 12.49 5.42 -15.39
CA PRO A 298 12.75 4.07 -14.94
C PRO A 298 11.46 3.24 -15.01
N LYS A 299 11.54 2.07 -15.65
CA LYS A 299 10.46 1.09 -15.67
C LYS A 299 10.84 -0.05 -14.74
N GLU A 300 9.86 -0.54 -14.00
CA GLU A 300 10.03 -1.70 -13.12
C GLU A 300 9.24 -2.86 -13.73
N ASP A 301 9.95 -3.89 -14.16
CA ASP A 301 9.36 -5.14 -14.64
C ASP A 301 9.54 -6.18 -13.53
N LEU A 302 8.42 -6.65 -12.97
CA LEU A 302 8.41 -7.56 -11.82
C LEU A 302 7.67 -8.84 -12.19
N SER A 303 8.34 -9.96 -12.03
CA SER A 303 7.72 -11.29 -12.08
C SER A 303 7.39 -11.75 -10.65
N PRO A 304 6.13 -12.11 -10.33
CA PRO A 304 5.79 -12.63 -9.02
C PRO A 304 6.57 -13.92 -8.69
N ASP A 305 7.13 -13.97 -7.49
CA ASP A 305 7.75 -15.14 -6.89
C ASP A 305 6.71 -15.85 -5.99
N LYS A 306 6.44 -17.12 -6.28
CA LYS A 306 5.40 -17.91 -5.61
C LYS A 306 5.84 -18.42 -4.23
N ASP A 307 7.13 -18.40 -3.93
CA ASP A 307 7.68 -18.91 -2.68
C ASP A 307 7.71 -17.83 -1.57
N LEU A 308 7.41 -16.57 -1.93
CA LEU A 308 7.33 -15.48 -0.98
C LEU A 308 6.07 -15.56 -0.11
N LYS A 309 6.26 -15.50 1.20
CA LYS A 309 5.18 -15.37 2.19
C LYS A 309 4.81 -13.90 2.33
N VAL A 310 3.55 -13.57 2.04
CA VAL A 310 3.02 -12.21 2.04
C VAL A 310 1.72 -12.17 2.84
N ARG A 311 1.48 -11.11 3.61
CA ARG A 311 0.20 -10.88 4.31
C ARG A 311 -0.97 -10.92 3.33
N GLU A 312 -2.10 -11.48 3.76
CA GLU A 312 -3.31 -11.48 2.94
C GLU A 312 -3.98 -10.10 2.98
N HIS A 313 -4.10 -9.44 1.82
CA HIS A 313 -4.89 -8.22 1.66
C HIS A 313 -6.01 -8.53 0.65
N GLU A 314 -7.27 -8.50 1.06
CA GLU A 314 -8.39 -8.73 0.14
C GLU A 314 -8.66 -7.46 -0.67
N GLY A 315 -8.30 -7.41 -1.94
CA GLY A 315 -8.51 -6.24 -2.80
C GLY A 315 -7.54 -6.16 -3.96
N MET A 316 -6.36 -6.76 -3.81
CA MET A 316 -5.43 -6.96 -4.92
C MET A 316 -5.80 -8.21 -5.74
N VAL A 317 -6.21 -7.96 -6.99
CA VAL A 317 -6.58 -8.98 -8.00
C VAL A 317 -5.37 -9.77 -8.52
N TYR A 318 -4.21 -9.76 -7.85
CA TYR A 318 -3.12 -10.67 -8.18
C TYR A 318 -3.34 -12.10 -7.65
N SER A 319 -4.21 -12.27 -6.64
CA SER A 319 -4.44 -13.60 -6.01
C SER A 319 -5.44 -14.50 -6.76
N SER A 320 -6.15 -14.01 -7.77
CA SER A 320 -7.16 -14.80 -8.49
C SER A 320 -6.56 -15.89 -9.36
N ILE A 321 -5.30 -15.78 -9.80
CA ILE A 321 -4.60 -16.89 -10.48
C ILE A 321 -4.34 -18.06 -9.50
N GLY A 322 -4.01 -17.75 -8.23
CA GLY A 322 -3.78 -18.77 -7.19
C GLY A 322 -5.07 -19.42 -6.67
N ARG A 323 -6.14 -18.63 -6.47
CA ARG A 323 -7.43 -19.15 -5.98
C ARG A 323 -8.15 -20.03 -7.01
N ILE A 324 -8.03 -19.75 -8.30
CA ILE A 324 -8.61 -20.57 -9.39
C ILE A 324 -7.94 -21.95 -9.46
N LEU A 325 -6.63 -22.04 -9.20
CA LEU A 325 -5.89 -23.31 -9.20
C LEU A 325 -6.24 -24.19 -7.99
N LYS A 326 -6.34 -23.63 -6.78
CA LYS A 326 -6.78 -24.39 -5.59
C LYS A 326 -8.20 -24.95 -5.73
N ARG A 327 -9.14 -24.19 -6.32
CA ARG A 327 -10.51 -24.67 -6.58
C ARG A 327 -10.55 -25.78 -7.64
N LYS A 328 -9.74 -25.70 -8.71
CA LYS A 328 -9.66 -26.77 -9.72
C LYS A 328 -9.05 -28.06 -9.17
N GLN A 329 -8.06 -27.97 -8.29
CA GLN A 329 -7.42 -29.15 -7.69
C GLN A 329 -8.33 -29.87 -6.68
N LEU A 330 -9.12 -29.14 -5.90
CA LEU A 330 -10.13 -29.70 -4.99
C LEU A 330 -11.32 -30.33 -5.73
N VAL A 331 -11.70 -29.81 -6.90
CA VAL A 331 -12.76 -30.41 -7.74
C VAL A 331 -12.26 -31.65 -8.48
N TYR A 332 -10.98 -31.70 -8.87
CA TYR A 332 -10.39 -32.86 -9.55
C TYR A 332 -10.21 -34.05 -8.60
N LEU A 333 -9.83 -33.81 -7.34
CA LEU A 333 -9.68 -34.85 -6.32
C LEU A 333 -11.02 -35.45 -5.83
N ARG A 334 -12.16 -34.79 -6.08
CA ARG A 334 -13.50 -35.32 -5.78
C ARG A 334 -14.15 -36.12 -6.93
N LYS A 335 -13.53 -36.18 -8.11
CA LYS A 335 -14.11 -36.80 -9.32
C LYS A 335 -13.33 -37.99 -9.88
N GLN A 336 -12.47 -38.64 -9.10
CA GLN A 336 -11.93 -39.95 -9.50
C GLN A 336 -12.77 -41.09 -8.91
N PRO A 337 -13.46 -41.90 -9.75
CA PRO A 337 -14.09 -43.12 -9.29
C PRO A 337 -13.02 -44.16 -8.94
N PHE A 338 -13.13 -44.75 -7.74
CA PHE A 338 -12.37 -45.93 -7.33
C PHE A 338 -12.56 -47.05 -8.35
N LEU A 339 -11.54 -47.35 -9.15
CA LEU A 339 -11.44 -48.58 -9.93
C LEU A 339 -10.62 -49.60 -9.14
N PHE A 340 -11.31 -50.54 -8.50
CA PHE A 340 -10.72 -51.77 -7.99
C PHE A 340 -10.35 -52.68 -9.17
N SER A 341 -9.07 -53.00 -9.35
CA SER A 341 -8.64 -54.08 -10.26
C SER A 341 -8.79 -55.43 -9.54
N LYS A 342 -9.68 -56.28 -10.05
CA LYS A 342 -9.68 -57.72 -9.79
C LYS A 342 -8.59 -58.36 -10.66
N ASN A 343 -7.61 -59.02 -10.04
CA ASN A 343 -6.78 -60.02 -10.72
C ASN A 343 -7.45 -61.39 -10.54
N SER A 344 -7.96 -61.95 -11.63
CA SER A 344 -8.26 -63.36 -11.80
C SER A 344 -7.02 -64.06 -12.34
N GLY A 345 -6.53 -65.09 -11.67
CA GLY A 345 -5.62 -66.06 -12.27
C GLY A 345 -6.36 -67.03 -13.18
N THR A 346 -5.63 -67.65 -14.11
CA THR A 346 -5.77 -69.06 -14.52
C THR A 346 -4.54 -69.48 -15.33
N ASP A 347 -3.85 -70.48 -14.80
CA ASP A 347 -3.11 -71.60 -15.39
C ASP A 347 -2.74 -71.60 -16.89
N GLY A 348 -1.45 -71.92 -17.10
CA GLY A 348 -0.81 -72.35 -18.34
C GLY A 348 0.62 -72.76 -18.05
#